data_AF-A0A7K3FZP9-F1
#
_entry.id   AF-A0A7K3FZP9-F1
#
_cell.length_a   1.000
_cell.length_b   1.000
_cell.length_c   1.000
_cell.angle_alpha   90.00
_cell.angle_beta   90.00
_cell.angle_gamma   90.00
#
_symmetry.space_group_name_H-M   'P 1'
#
loop_
_entity.id
_entity.type
_entity.pdbx_description
1 polymer ?
#
loop_
_entity_poly.entity_id
_entity_poly.type
_entity_poly.pdbx_seq_one_letter_code
_entity_poly.pdbx_strand_id
1 'polypeptide(L)'
;MTKRSQSLWVTSAVAAFAAVLTTAPANALNGADATTGLNFVAKINVGDKTACTGSLVAEQWVLTAASCFSSAGISTSGKPALTTTVTVGRTDLTQTGGSVQPALALVPHADRDLVLVRLSTRIAGTAVKPVQIASAPATGGEQLTKAGFGRTKTEWVPNKLHAGKFTVASATGTAVNLDGSDTATVCQGDAGGPTLRTVNGVPQLVSVTSRSWQGGCLGIDPAETRTGAVDTRVDDLAGWVKEVVSREKVTPADIDGDGKDDLVLQRIDGSVVVHRNLGTTFGPGTVMSTGWGRFLTGTDMGRLYFADITGDGKADLIVHGTDGNVAVRKNMGTYFDGGTHWSTGWGRFVTGTDMGRLYFADITGDGKADLIVHGTDGNVAVRKNMGTYFDGGT
;
A
#
# COMPACT_ATOMS: atom_id res chain seq x y z
N MET A 1 -41.74 -51.09 68.55
CA MET A 1 -40.39 -50.49 68.64
C MET A 1 -39.40 -51.55 68.10
N THR A 2 -39.24 -51.79 66.80
CA THR A 2 -38.44 -51.03 65.80
C THR A 2 -37.10 -50.57 66.39
N LYS A 3 -35.89 -50.94 65.91
CA LYS A 3 -35.39 -51.25 64.56
C LYS A 3 -34.21 -52.25 64.62
N ARG A 4 -34.11 -53.16 63.64
CA ARG A 4 -32.90 -53.92 63.30
C ARG A 4 -31.97 -53.04 62.44
N SER A 5 -30.69 -52.99 62.77
CA SER A 5 -29.64 -52.33 61.99
C SER A 5 -29.20 -53.20 60.81
N GLN A 6 -29.31 -52.68 59.59
CA GLN A 6 -28.66 -53.26 58.40
C GLN A 6 -27.47 -52.39 58.02
N SER A 7 -26.30 -53.01 58.03
CA SER A 7 -25.02 -52.44 57.60
C SER A 7 -24.92 -52.51 56.07
N LEU A 8 -24.96 -51.37 55.39
CA LEU A 8 -24.65 -51.30 53.96
C LEU A 8 -23.14 -51.39 53.75
N TRP A 9 -22.71 -52.41 53.01
CA TRP A 9 -21.39 -52.49 52.41
C TRP A 9 -21.38 -51.64 51.13
N VAL A 10 -20.54 -50.60 51.09
CA VAL A 10 -20.24 -49.86 49.86
C VAL A 10 -18.98 -50.46 49.26
N THR A 11 -19.12 -51.17 48.14
CA THR A 11 -18.01 -51.62 47.31
C THR A 11 -17.55 -50.46 46.41
N SER A 12 -16.37 -49.92 46.69
CA SER A 12 -15.70 -48.96 45.81
C SER A 12 -15.09 -49.68 44.61
N ALA A 13 -15.68 -49.49 43.43
CA ALA A 13 -15.08 -49.91 42.16
C ALA A 13 -14.03 -48.88 41.73
N VAL A 14 -12.75 -49.28 41.72
CA VAL A 14 -11.66 -48.49 41.13
C VAL A 14 -11.71 -48.69 39.62
N ALA A 15 -12.20 -47.69 38.89
CA ALA A 15 -12.11 -47.64 37.43
C ALA A 15 -10.71 -47.16 37.04
N ALA A 16 -9.87 -48.06 36.54
CA ALA A 16 -8.59 -47.72 35.91
C ALA A 16 -8.86 -47.03 34.57
N PHE A 17 -8.70 -45.70 34.51
CA PHE A 17 -8.67 -44.94 33.26
C PHE A 17 -7.34 -45.20 32.57
N ALA A 18 -7.33 -46.07 31.56
CA ALA A 18 -6.24 -46.13 30.60
C ALA A 18 -6.33 -44.87 29.71
N ALA A 19 -5.47 -43.88 29.97
CA ALA A 19 -5.29 -42.75 29.08
C ALA A 19 -4.61 -43.24 27.80
N VAL A 20 -5.40 -43.50 26.76
CA VAL A 20 -4.90 -43.70 25.41
C VAL A 20 -4.40 -42.35 24.91
N LEU A 21 -3.09 -42.12 24.99
CA LEU A 21 -2.40 -41.07 24.27
C LEU A 21 -2.54 -41.39 22.77
N THR A 22 -3.53 -40.81 22.12
CA THR A 22 -3.58 -40.78 20.66
C THR A 22 -2.51 -39.80 20.19
N THR A 23 -1.32 -40.32 19.87
CA THR A 23 -0.38 -39.57 19.04
C THR A 23 -1.07 -39.31 17.71
N ALA A 24 -1.50 -38.08 17.48
CA ALA A 24 -1.88 -37.65 16.14
C ALA A 24 -0.71 -37.97 15.20
N PRO A 25 -0.93 -38.57 14.02
CA PRO A 25 0.15 -38.76 13.07
C PRO A 25 0.76 -37.38 12.79
N ALA A 26 2.08 -37.30 12.83
CA ALA A 26 2.79 -36.16 12.29
C ALA A 26 2.46 -36.11 10.79
N ASN A 27 1.45 -35.32 10.42
CA ASN A 27 1.18 -35.02 9.03
C ASN A 27 2.40 -34.24 8.53
N ALA A 28 3.29 -34.92 7.83
CA ALA A 28 4.20 -34.28 6.91
C ALA A 28 3.32 -33.49 5.93
N LEU A 29 3.25 -32.18 6.12
CA LEU A 29 2.46 -31.29 5.30
C LEU A 29 3.04 -31.31 3.89
N ASN A 30 2.38 -32.04 2.99
CA ASN A 30 2.48 -31.81 1.56
C ASN A 30 2.22 -30.32 1.33
N GLY A 31 3.15 -29.61 0.68
CA GLY A 31 3.27 -28.15 0.67
C GLY A 31 2.12 -27.32 0.08
N ALA A 32 0.92 -27.87 -0.07
CA ALA A 32 -0.30 -27.14 -0.47
C ALA A 32 -1.02 -26.47 0.71
N ASP A 33 -0.96 -27.03 1.92
CA ASP A 33 -1.70 -26.50 3.08
C ASP A 33 -1.07 -25.24 3.70
N ALA A 34 0.24 -25.05 3.57
CA ALA A 34 0.96 -23.96 4.23
C ALA A 34 0.74 -22.58 3.60
N THR A 35 0.22 -22.53 2.37
CA THR A 35 0.03 -21.27 1.61
C THR A 35 -1.44 -20.90 1.38
N THR A 36 -2.37 -21.74 1.82
CA THR A 36 -3.81 -21.46 1.73
C THR A 36 -4.15 -20.17 2.49
N GLY A 37 -4.82 -19.24 1.82
CA GLY A 37 -5.19 -17.94 2.40
C GLY A 37 -4.09 -16.87 2.35
N LEU A 38 -2.92 -17.15 1.76
CA LEU A 38 -1.82 -16.20 1.62
C LEU A 38 -1.83 -15.42 0.30
N ASN A 39 -3.00 -15.24 -0.33
CA ASN A 39 -3.14 -14.53 -1.61
C ASN A 39 -2.72 -13.05 -1.55
N PHE A 40 -2.59 -12.46 -0.36
CA PHE A 40 -2.05 -11.11 -0.17
C PHE A 40 -0.53 -11.03 -0.31
N VAL A 41 0.18 -12.16 -0.29
CA VAL A 41 1.63 -12.18 -0.49
C VAL A 41 1.91 -11.85 -1.96
N ALA A 42 2.78 -10.87 -2.16
CA ALA A 42 3.07 -10.31 -3.47
C ALA A 42 4.46 -10.73 -3.95
N LYS A 43 4.59 -11.02 -5.24
CA LYS A 43 5.88 -11.06 -5.93
C LYS A 43 6.18 -9.65 -6.46
N ILE A 44 7.36 -9.12 -6.17
CA ILE A 44 7.80 -7.81 -6.64
C ILE A 44 9.03 -8.02 -7.53
N ASN A 45 8.97 -7.60 -8.78
CA ASN A 45 10.13 -7.56 -9.67
C ASN A 45 10.56 -6.10 -9.83
N VAL A 46 11.83 -5.82 -9.56
CA VAL A 46 12.45 -4.49 -9.63
C VAL A 46 13.51 -4.52 -10.73
N GLY A 47 13.17 -3.94 -11.88
CA GLY A 47 13.91 -4.13 -13.12
C GLY A 47 13.98 -5.61 -13.52
N ASP A 48 15.04 -5.98 -14.23
CA ASP A 48 15.19 -7.33 -14.80
C ASP A 48 15.95 -8.29 -13.87
N LYS A 49 16.57 -7.79 -12.80
CA LYS A 49 17.57 -8.53 -12.01
C LYS A 49 17.19 -8.78 -10.56
N THR A 50 16.32 -7.95 -9.99
CA THR A 50 15.97 -8.02 -8.57
C THR A 50 14.53 -8.48 -8.43
N ALA A 51 14.33 -9.49 -7.60
CA ALA A 51 13.01 -9.91 -7.18
C ALA A 51 12.95 -9.90 -5.65
N CYS A 52 11.79 -9.54 -5.13
CA CYS A 52 11.47 -9.51 -3.71
C CYS A 52 10.06 -10.07 -3.48
N THR A 53 9.73 -10.20 -2.21
CA THR A 53 8.39 -10.53 -1.74
C THR A 53 7.79 -9.29 -1.04
N GLY A 54 6.46 -9.18 -0.99
CA GLY A 54 5.76 -8.15 -0.23
C GLY A 54 4.43 -8.66 0.32
N SER A 55 3.69 -7.79 1.00
CA SER A 55 2.32 -8.07 1.47
C SER A 55 1.39 -6.92 1.16
N LEU A 56 0.23 -7.22 0.55
CA LEU A 56 -0.86 -6.26 0.41
C LEU A 56 -1.40 -5.90 1.80
N VAL A 57 -1.22 -4.66 2.23
CA VAL A 57 -1.66 -4.13 3.55
C VAL A 57 -2.83 -3.15 3.43
N ALA A 58 -3.06 -2.62 2.23
CA ALA A 58 -4.31 -1.97 1.83
C ALA A 58 -4.57 -2.22 0.35
N GLU A 59 -5.78 -1.97 -0.14
CA GLU A 59 -6.20 -2.38 -1.50
C GLU A 59 -5.32 -1.82 -2.64
N GLN A 60 -4.53 -0.77 -2.42
CA GLN A 60 -3.61 -0.24 -3.43
C GLN A 60 -2.15 -0.17 -2.93
N TRP A 61 -1.84 -0.87 -1.84
CA TRP A 61 -0.57 -0.69 -1.13
C TRP A 61 0.03 -2.02 -0.67
N VAL A 62 1.25 -2.27 -1.13
CA VAL A 62 2.06 -3.41 -0.72
C VAL A 62 3.19 -2.93 0.19
N LEU A 63 3.33 -3.53 1.36
CA LEU A 63 4.46 -3.33 2.25
C LEU A 63 5.56 -4.34 1.92
N THR A 64 6.81 -3.88 1.84
CA THR A 64 7.99 -4.69 1.54
C THR A 64 9.25 -4.02 2.14
N ALA A 65 10.42 -4.61 1.95
CA ALA A 65 11.69 -4.04 2.40
C ALA A 65 12.15 -2.91 1.47
N ALA A 66 12.69 -1.82 2.04
CA ALA A 66 13.23 -0.70 1.26
C ALA A 66 14.50 -1.09 0.49
N SER A 67 15.27 -2.03 1.03
CA SER A 67 16.45 -2.65 0.43
C SER A 67 16.16 -3.36 -0.90
N CYS A 68 14.90 -3.66 -1.22
CA CYS A 68 14.50 -4.16 -2.55
C CYS A 68 14.68 -3.13 -3.68
N PHE A 69 14.69 -1.84 -3.34
CA PHE A 69 14.74 -0.73 -4.32
C PHE A 69 16.04 0.06 -4.28
N SER A 70 16.91 -0.22 -3.33
CA SER A 70 18.21 0.45 -3.23
C SER A 70 19.22 -0.49 -2.57
N SER A 71 20.43 -0.57 -3.11
CA SER A 71 21.55 -1.25 -2.46
C SER A 71 22.01 -0.54 -1.17
N ALA A 72 21.58 0.71 -0.95
CA ALA A 72 21.93 1.55 0.20
C ALA A 72 20.87 1.58 1.32
N GLY A 73 19.77 0.81 1.21
CA GLY A 73 18.80 0.63 2.29
C GLY A 73 17.81 1.79 2.53
N ILE A 74 17.88 2.90 1.78
CA ILE A 74 16.87 3.97 1.82
C ILE A 74 16.49 4.33 0.39
N SER A 75 15.32 3.88 -0.03
CA SER A 75 14.72 4.33 -1.28
C SER A 75 14.26 5.79 -1.09
N THR A 76 14.54 6.69 -2.02
CA THR A 76 13.94 8.03 -2.01
C THR A 76 12.45 7.92 -2.26
N SER A 77 11.63 8.63 -1.49
CA SER A 77 10.18 8.71 -1.74
C SER A 77 9.91 9.20 -3.17
N GLY A 78 8.97 8.57 -3.87
CA GLY A 78 8.61 8.94 -5.24
C GLY A 78 8.53 7.75 -6.19
N LYS A 79 8.63 8.00 -7.50
CA LYS A 79 8.56 6.96 -8.53
C LYS A 79 9.75 5.99 -8.38
N PRO A 80 9.55 4.66 -8.48
CA PRO A 80 10.66 3.71 -8.55
C PRO A 80 11.66 4.06 -9.67
N ALA A 81 12.96 3.97 -9.36
CA ALA A 81 14.03 4.26 -10.32
C ALA A 81 14.07 3.25 -11.48
N LEU A 82 13.72 1.99 -11.19
CA LEU A 82 13.59 0.91 -12.17
C LEU A 82 12.12 0.53 -12.33
N THR A 83 11.75 0.12 -13.54
CA THR A 83 10.42 -0.46 -13.81
C THR A 83 10.14 -1.55 -12.79
N THR A 84 9.07 -1.38 -12.03
CA THR A 84 8.71 -2.31 -10.96
C THR A 84 7.33 -2.86 -11.23
N THR A 85 7.20 -4.20 -11.22
CA THR A 85 5.92 -4.91 -11.36
C THR A 85 5.62 -5.68 -10.08
N VAL A 86 4.36 -5.65 -9.67
CA VAL A 86 3.87 -6.32 -8.46
C VAL A 86 2.75 -7.27 -8.84
N THR A 87 2.95 -8.56 -8.56
CA THR A 87 1.94 -9.61 -8.74
C THR A 87 1.35 -9.99 -7.39
N VAL A 88 0.03 -9.94 -7.26
CA VAL A 88 -0.71 -10.28 -6.04
C VAL A 88 -1.96 -11.08 -6.37
N GLY A 89 -2.43 -11.90 -5.44
CA GLY A 89 -3.68 -12.66 -5.60
C GLY A 89 -3.53 -14.05 -6.20
N ARG A 90 -2.30 -14.57 -6.29
CA ARG A 90 -2.01 -15.95 -6.68
C ARG A 90 -0.79 -16.47 -5.93
N THR A 91 -0.84 -17.74 -5.51
CA THR A 91 0.29 -18.45 -4.87
C THR A 91 1.10 -19.28 -5.87
N ASP A 92 0.61 -19.43 -7.10
CA ASP A 92 1.35 -20.02 -8.22
C ASP A 92 1.38 -18.99 -9.37
N LEU A 93 2.58 -18.52 -9.68
CA LEU A 93 2.83 -17.47 -10.67
C LEU A 93 2.57 -17.95 -12.12
N THR A 94 2.42 -19.26 -12.35
CA THR A 94 2.00 -19.79 -13.65
C THR A 94 0.49 -19.59 -13.91
N GLN A 95 -0.30 -19.33 -12.86
CA GLN A 95 -1.72 -19.06 -12.98
C GLN A 95 -1.98 -17.63 -13.43
N THR A 96 -3.16 -17.37 -14.00
CA THR A 96 -3.57 -16.06 -14.54
C THR A 96 -4.48 -15.24 -13.61
N GLY A 97 -5.01 -15.81 -12.52
CA GLY A 97 -5.94 -15.15 -11.58
C GLY A 97 -5.27 -14.21 -10.57
N GLY A 98 -5.92 -13.17 -10.07
CA GLY A 98 -5.26 -12.10 -9.28
C GLY A 98 -4.86 -10.92 -10.17
N SER A 99 -3.81 -10.18 -9.82
CA SER A 99 -3.48 -8.91 -10.46
C SER A 99 -1.97 -8.70 -10.62
N VAL A 100 -1.57 -8.11 -11.75
CA VAL A 100 -0.21 -7.64 -12.02
C VAL A 100 -0.28 -6.14 -12.24
N GLN A 101 0.37 -5.37 -11.37
CA GLN A 101 0.29 -3.91 -11.37
C GLN A 101 1.68 -3.27 -11.40
N PRO A 102 1.91 -2.28 -12.27
CA PRO A 102 3.01 -1.33 -12.10
C PRO A 102 3.01 -0.67 -10.71
N ALA A 103 4.20 -0.47 -10.15
CA ALA A 103 4.38 0.40 -8.99
C ALA A 103 4.50 1.86 -9.44
N LEU A 104 3.68 2.74 -8.87
CA LEU A 104 3.66 4.17 -9.19
C LEU A 104 4.48 5.01 -8.22
N ALA A 105 4.54 4.61 -6.95
CA ALA A 105 5.24 5.36 -5.92
C ALA A 105 5.77 4.44 -4.82
N LEU A 106 6.89 4.87 -4.24
CA LEU A 106 7.53 4.34 -3.06
C LEU A 106 7.40 5.37 -1.94
N VAL A 107 6.95 4.93 -0.79
CA VAL A 107 6.91 5.72 0.44
C VAL A 107 7.71 4.97 1.50
N PRO A 108 9.03 5.25 1.60
CA PRO A 108 9.91 4.59 2.58
C PRO A 108 9.50 4.99 4.00
N HIS A 109 9.71 4.09 4.96
CA HIS A 109 9.72 4.46 6.37
C HIS A 109 11.03 5.19 6.69
N ALA A 110 11.02 6.15 7.62
CA ALA A 110 12.16 7.02 7.87
C ALA A 110 13.35 6.31 8.55
N ASP A 111 13.09 5.32 9.40
CA ASP A 111 14.08 4.69 10.28
C ASP A 111 14.13 3.15 10.17
N ARG A 112 13.42 2.57 9.20
CA ARG A 112 13.22 1.13 9.07
C ARG A 112 13.42 0.68 7.63
N ASP A 113 13.93 -0.54 7.45
CA ASP A 113 14.00 -1.20 6.14
C ASP A 113 12.59 -1.63 5.70
N LEU A 114 11.76 -0.65 5.37
CA LEU A 114 10.36 -0.76 5.00
C LEU A 114 9.98 0.30 3.98
N VAL A 115 9.14 -0.09 3.03
CA VAL A 115 8.58 0.81 2.04
C VAL A 115 7.17 0.38 1.68
N LEU A 116 6.26 1.36 1.59
CA LEU A 116 4.96 1.18 0.99
C LEU A 116 5.04 1.43 -0.52
N VAL A 117 4.59 0.47 -1.29
CA VAL A 117 4.56 0.50 -2.75
C VAL A 117 3.12 0.72 -3.20
N ARG A 118 2.87 1.86 -3.85
CA ARG A 118 1.56 2.19 -4.42
C ARG A 118 1.39 1.50 -5.77
N LEU A 119 0.32 0.73 -5.91
CA LEU A 119 -0.04 0.06 -7.17
C LEU A 119 -0.76 1.01 -8.13
N SER A 120 -0.68 0.76 -9.43
CA SER A 120 -1.42 1.53 -10.44
C SER A 120 -2.93 1.43 -10.34
N THR A 121 -3.43 0.28 -9.86
CA THR A 121 -4.86 0.03 -9.69
C THR A 121 -5.12 -0.55 -8.30
N ARG A 122 -6.27 -0.19 -7.72
CA ARG A 122 -6.79 -0.80 -6.50
C ARG A 122 -7.17 -2.25 -6.77
N ILE A 123 -6.69 -3.16 -5.92
CA ILE A 123 -7.08 -4.56 -5.84
C ILE A 123 -8.41 -4.62 -5.07
N ALA A 124 -9.50 -4.52 -5.82
CA ALA A 124 -10.85 -4.60 -5.28
C ALA A 124 -11.38 -6.05 -5.29
N GLY A 125 -12.30 -6.34 -4.36
CA GLY A 125 -13.02 -7.62 -4.30
C GLY A 125 -12.61 -8.53 -3.13
N THR A 126 -13.37 -9.60 -2.92
CA THR A 126 -13.23 -10.48 -1.75
C THR A 126 -12.15 -11.56 -1.89
N ALA A 127 -11.65 -11.78 -3.11
CA ALA A 127 -10.68 -12.85 -3.42
C ALA A 127 -9.28 -12.60 -2.85
N VAL A 128 -8.90 -11.33 -2.66
CA VAL A 128 -7.62 -10.92 -2.08
C VAL A 128 -7.90 -9.89 -1.00
N LYS A 129 -7.77 -10.31 0.26
CA LYS A 129 -7.94 -9.41 1.41
C LYS A 129 -6.57 -8.92 1.88
N PRO A 130 -6.36 -7.61 2.07
CA PRO A 130 -5.14 -7.11 2.69
C PRO A 130 -4.90 -7.73 4.06
N VAL A 131 -3.64 -8.10 4.34
CA VAL A 131 -3.26 -8.65 5.65
C VAL A 131 -3.31 -7.55 6.70
N GLN A 132 -3.85 -7.90 7.87
CA GLN A 132 -3.89 -6.98 9.01
C GLN A 132 -2.52 -6.90 9.65
N ILE A 133 -2.09 -5.69 10.01
CA ILE A 133 -0.87 -5.51 10.81
C ILE A 133 -1.18 -5.92 12.24
N ALA A 134 -0.36 -6.81 12.81
CA ALA A 134 -0.50 -7.20 14.22
C ALA A 134 -0.23 -6.00 15.11
N SER A 135 -1.03 -5.76 16.14
CA SER A 135 -0.77 -4.70 17.13
C SER A 135 0.04 -5.19 18.34
N ALA A 136 0.17 -6.51 18.50
CA ALA A 136 0.94 -7.11 19.58
C ALA A 136 2.34 -7.50 19.07
N PRO A 137 3.41 -7.16 19.82
CA PRO A 137 4.77 -7.49 19.43
C PRO A 137 5.00 -9.00 19.33
N ALA A 138 6.07 -9.38 18.61
CA ALA A 138 6.61 -10.73 18.65
C ALA A 138 7.17 -11.04 20.04
N THR A 139 6.94 -12.26 20.53
CA THR A 139 7.42 -12.70 21.86
C THR A 139 8.47 -13.80 21.73
N GLY A 140 9.49 -13.81 22.59
CA GLY A 140 10.53 -14.85 22.56
C GLY A 140 9.94 -16.26 22.70
N GLY A 141 10.39 -17.19 21.84
CA GLY A 141 9.88 -18.56 21.76
C GLY A 141 8.61 -18.73 20.92
N GLU A 142 8.01 -17.65 20.43
CA GLU A 142 6.83 -17.71 19.57
C GLU A 142 7.14 -18.35 18.21
N GLN A 143 6.24 -19.20 17.72
CA GLN A 143 6.31 -19.79 16.39
C GLN A 143 5.53 -18.95 15.39
N LEU A 144 6.22 -18.42 14.38
CA LEU A 144 5.65 -17.59 13.31
C LEU A 144 5.83 -18.26 11.94
N THR A 145 4.94 -17.97 11.00
CA THR A 145 5.02 -18.48 9.63
C THR A 145 5.56 -17.40 8.71
N LYS A 146 6.70 -17.66 8.07
CA LYS A 146 7.21 -16.83 6.97
C LYS A 146 6.70 -17.35 5.64
N ALA A 147 6.47 -16.46 4.68
CA ALA A 147 6.12 -16.85 3.31
C ALA A 147 6.83 -15.99 2.26
N GLY A 148 7.19 -16.58 1.12
CA GLY A 148 7.92 -15.88 0.08
C GLY A 148 8.01 -16.60 -1.27
N PHE A 149 8.47 -15.83 -2.27
CA PHE A 149 8.77 -16.29 -3.62
C PHE A 149 10.28 -16.19 -3.92
N GLY A 150 11.12 -16.18 -2.88
CA GLY A 150 12.56 -16.24 -3.00
C GLY A 150 13.05 -17.60 -3.46
N ARG A 151 14.35 -17.76 -3.59
CA ARG A 151 14.96 -19.04 -3.95
C ARG A 151 14.66 -20.10 -2.88
N THR A 152 14.69 -21.37 -3.25
CA THR A 152 14.67 -22.45 -2.26
C THR A 152 16.03 -23.14 -2.19
N LYS A 153 16.13 -24.23 -1.42
CA LYS A 153 17.29 -25.12 -1.41
C LYS A 153 17.58 -25.74 -2.78
N THR A 154 16.58 -25.87 -3.64
CA THR A 154 16.68 -26.64 -4.90
C THR A 154 16.28 -25.85 -6.14
N GLU A 155 15.69 -24.67 -6.00
CA GLU A 155 15.15 -23.90 -7.13
C GLU A 155 15.59 -22.44 -7.09
N TRP A 156 16.11 -21.94 -8.22
CA TRP A 156 16.69 -20.60 -8.33
C TRP A 156 15.64 -19.49 -8.51
N VAL A 157 14.51 -19.78 -9.18
CA VAL A 157 13.39 -18.85 -9.36
C VAL A 157 12.07 -19.60 -9.21
N PRO A 158 11.57 -19.77 -7.98
CA PRO A 158 10.33 -20.48 -7.76
C PRO A 158 9.12 -19.75 -8.30
N ASN A 159 8.27 -20.49 -9.04
CA ASN A 159 6.95 -20.00 -9.44
C ASN A 159 5.92 -20.12 -8.32
N LYS A 160 6.16 -20.98 -7.32
CA LYS A 160 5.22 -21.23 -6.24
C LYS A 160 5.66 -20.50 -4.97
N LEU A 161 4.67 -19.88 -4.32
CA LEU A 161 4.80 -19.39 -2.96
C LEU A 161 5.16 -20.56 -2.07
N HIS A 162 6.08 -20.35 -1.16
CA HIS A 162 6.42 -21.31 -0.12
C HIS A 162 6.38 -20.63 1.24
N ALA A 163 6.23 -21.44 2.28
CA ALA A 163 6.13 -20.98 3.64
C ALA A 163 6.86 -21.92 4.60
N GLY A 164 7.37 -21.37 5.69
CA GLY A 164 8.13 -22.11 6.71
C GLY A 164 7.91 -21.53 8.11
N LYS A 165 8.08 -22.37 9.13
CA LYS A 165 7.94 -21.95 10.54
C LYS A 165 9.28 -21.51 11.10
N PHE A 166 9.28 -20.38 11.80
CA PHE A 166 10.43 -19.77 12.45
C PHE A 166 10.12 -19.50 13.92
N THR A 167 11.12 -19.62 14.78
CA THR A 167 11.00 -19.30 16.20
C THR A 167 11.53 -17.89 16.45
N VAL A 168 10.81 -17.09 17.23
CA VAL A 168 11.30 -15.78 17.66
C VAL A 168 12.40 -15.96 18.69
N ALA A 169 13.64 -15.61 18.32
CA ALA A 169 14.79 -15.63 19.21
C ALA A 169 14.76 -14.42 20.16
N SER A 170 14.53 -13.23 19.60
CA SER A 170 14.44 -11.97 20.35
C SER A 170 13.76 -10.87 19.53
N ALA A 171 13.30 -9.81 20.20
CA ALA A 171 12.77 -8.61 19.55
C ALA A 171 13.38 -7.36 20.18
N THR A 172 13.58 -6.32 19.37
CA THR A 172 14.03 -5.00 19.79
C THR A 172 12.95 -3.95 19.46
N GLY A 173 13.28 -2.66 19.57
CA GLY A 173 12.37 -1.57 19.17
C GLY A 173 11.94 -1.66 17.71
N THR A 174 12.82 -2.09 16.80
CA THR A 174 12.58 -2.05 15.35
C THR A 174 12.80 -3.37 14.64
N ALA A 175 13.33 -4.40 15.31
CA ALA A 175 13.68 -5.67 14.68
C ALA A 175 13.15 -6.89 15.44
N VAL A 176 12.96 -7.99 14.69
CA VAL A 176 12.68 -9.33 15.22
C VAL A 176 13.75 -10.27 14.69
N ASN A 177 14.49 -10.92 15.60
CA ASN A 177 15.44 -11.96 15.25
C ASN A 177 14.73 -13.30 15.29
N LEU A 178 14.87 -14.07 14.20
CA LEU A 178 14.16 -15.32 13.98
C LEU A 178 15.17 -16.46 13.77
N ASP A 179 14.94 -17.58 14.45
CA ASP A 179 15.65 -18.82 14.21
C ASP A 179 14.90 -19.64 13.16
N GLY A 180 15.63 -20.05 12.12
CA GLY A 180 15.15 -20.96 11.09
C GLY A 180 15.42 -22.42 11.43
N SER A 181 15.32 -23.29 10.43
CA SER A 181 15.64 -24.71 10.53
C SER A 181 16.12 -25.25 9.17
N ASP A 182 16.52 -26.53 9.11
CA ASP A 182 16.91 -27.20 7.86
C ASP A 182 15.80 -27.26 6.81
N THR A 183 14.55 -27.04 7.23
CA THR A 183 13.35 -27.02 6.36
C THR A 183 12.71 -25.63 6.25
N ALA A 184 13.23 -24.63 6.97
CA ALA A 184 12.71 -23.27 6.98
C ALA A 184 13.88 -22.27 6.97
N THR A 185 14.21 -21.80 5.78
CA THR A 185 15.31 -20.86 5.52
C THR A 185 14.78 -19.65 4.76
N VAL A 186 15.37 -18.48 4.98
CA VAL A 186 15.09 -17.28 4.20
C VAL A 186 16.20 -17.11 3.18
N CYS A 187 15.84 -17.03 1.90
CA CYS A 187 16.77 -16.97 0.79
C CYS A 187 16.63 -15.67 -0.01
N GLN A 188 17.56 -15.45 -0.96
CA GLN A 188 17.47 -14.31 -1.88
C GLN A 188 16.10 -14.28 -2.57
N GLY A 189 15.45 -13.11 -2.55
CA GLY A 189 14.10 -12.92 -3.07
C GLY A 189 12.96 -13.05 -2.05
N ASP A 190 13.23 -13.54 -0.84
CA ASP A 190 12.28 -13.50 0.28
C ASP A 190 12.29 -12.17 1.03
N ALA A 191 13.28 -11.31 0.76
CA ALA A 191 13.32 -9.94 1.29
C ALA A 191 11.99 -9.23 1.01
N GLY A 192 11.47 -8.56 2.03
CA GLY A 192 10.16 -7.94 2.06
C GLY A 192 8.97 -8.88 2.31
N GLY A 193 9.19 -10.19 2.35
CA GLY A 193 8.14 -11.18 2.61
C GLY A 193 7.62 -11.13 4.05
N PRO A 194 6.34 -11.50 4.28
CA PRO A 194 5.74 -11.43 5.60
C PRO A 194 6.20 -12.53 6.54
N THR A 195 6.23 -12.17 7.82
CA THR A 195 6.19 -13.09 8.96
C THR A 195 4.86 -12.94 9.66
N LEU A 196 4.15 -14.05 9.82
CA LEU A 196 2.74 -14.09 10.15
C LEU A 196 2.46 -14.83 11.45
N ARG A 197 1.54 -14.27 12.24
CA ARG A 197 0.86 -14.93 13.35
C ARG A 197 -0.57 -15.23 12.92
N THR A 198 -1.08 -16.42 13.24
CA THR A 198 -2.49 -16.75 13.01
C THR A 198 -3.28 -16.59 14.29
N VAL A 199 -4.26 -15.69 14.30
CA VAL A 199 -5.18 -15.47 15.43
C VAL A 199 -6.60 -15.82 14.96
N ASN A 200 -7.23 -16.82 15.58
CA ASN A 200 -8.57 -17.28 15.20
C ASN A 200 -8.72 -17.61 13.70
N GLY A 201 -7.69 -18.23 13.11
CA GLY A 201 -7.67 -18.56 11.69
C GLY A 201 -7.36 -17.39 10.75
N VAL A 202 -7.14 -16.19 11.26
CA VAL A 202 -6.82 -14.99 10.47
C VAL A 202 -5.32 -14.67 10.59
N PRO A 203 -4.58 -14.55 9.48
CA PRO A 203 -3.19 -14.15 9.50
C PRO A 203 -3.06 -12.65 9.83
N GLN A 204 -2.09 -12.34 10.69
CA GLN A 204 -1.66 -10.99 11.03
C GLN A 204 -0.16 -10.83 10.75
N LEU A 205 0.22 -9.72 10.14
CA LEU A 205 1.60 -9.37 9.83
C LEU A 205 2.33 -8.91 11.08
N VAL A 206 3.31 -9.69 11.53
CA VAL A 206 4.12 -9.41 12.74
C VAL A 206 5.40 -8.66 12.38
N SER A 207 6.03 -9.05 11.28
CA SER A 207 7.27 -8.43 10.80
C SER A 207 7.47 -8.67 9.31
N VAL A 208 8.41 -7.93 8.72
CA VAL A 208 8.77 -7.99 7.30
C VAL A 208 10.22 -8.41 7.17
N THR A 209 10.50 -9.39 6.32
CA THR A 209 11.87 -9.91 6.11
C THR A 209 12.81 -8.83 5.61
N SER A 210 13.89 -8.54 6.33
CA SER A 210 14.92 -7.60 5.87
C SER A 210 16.13 -8.36 5.32
N ARG A 211 16.73 -9.25 6.13
CA ARG A 211 17.95 -9.98 5.77
C ARG A 211 18.02 -11.35 6.45
N SER A 212 18.90 -12.22 5.97
CA SER A 212 19.17 -13.53 6.59
C SER A 212 20.60 -14.00 6.32
N TRP A 213 20.98 -15.07 7.00
CA TRP A 213 22.29 -15.71 6.82
C TRP A 213 22.39 -16.63 5.60
N GLN A 214 21.26 -16.94 4.94
CA GLN A 214 21.17 -17.72 3.70
C GLN A 214 21.63 -19.19 3.79
N GLY A 215 21.90 -19.73 4.97
CA GLY A 215 22.26 -21.14 5.14
C GLY A 215 21.16 -22.06 4.62
N GLY A 216 21.55 -23.06 3.82
CA GLY A 216 20.63 -24.01 3.18
C GLY A 216 19.98 -23.55 1.86
N CYS A 217 20.26 -22.32 1.39
CA CYS A 217 19.75 -21.82 0.12
C CYS A 217 20.58 -22.31 -1.08
N LEU A 218 19.94 -22.48 -2.24
CA LEU A 218 20.63 -22.89 -3.47
C LEU A 218 21.72 -21.90 -3.88
N GLY A 219 22.91 -22.42 -4.16
CA GLY A 219 24.06 -21.62 -4.61
C GLY A 219 24.80 -20.88 -3.50
N ILE A 220 24.45 -21.12 -2.24
CA ILE A 220 25.22 -20.67 -1.08
C ILE A 220 26.23 -21.75 -0.68
N ASP A 221 27.37 -21.33 -0.12
CA ASP A 221 28.39 -22.22 0.40
C ASP A 221 27.78 -23.20 1.41
N PRO A 222 27.89 -24.53 1.22
CA PRO A 222 27.39 -25.53 2.16
C PRO A 222 27.96 -25.39 3.58
N ALA A 223 29.09 -24.69 3.77
CA ALA A 223 29.65 -24.40 5.09
C ALA A 223 28.85 -23.35 5.87
N GLU A 224 28.02 -22.54 5.22
CA GLU A 224 27.09 -21.63 5.89
C GLU A 224 25.86 -22.42 6.36
N THR A 225 25.82 -22.71 7.66
CA THR A 225 24.74 -23.50 8.27
C THR A 225 23.74 -22.65 9.04
N ARG A 226 23.94 -21.33 9.17
CA ARG A 226 23.02 -20.47 9.92
C ARG A 226 21.78 -20.19 9.08
N THR A 227 20.62 -20.54 9.62
CA THR A 227 19.32 -20.40 8.95
C THR A 227 18.49 -19.22 9.45
N GLY A 228 19.02 -18.49 10.44
CA GLY A 228 18.33 -17.36 11.06
C GLY A 228 18.13 -16.16 10.14
N ALA A 229 17.18 -15.31 10.51
CA ALA A 229 16.81 -14.09 9.79
C ALA A 229 16.61 -12.91 10.75
N VAL A 230 16.76 -11.70 10.19
CA VAL A 230 16.42 -10.45 10.86
C VAL A 230 15.31 -9.78 10.07
N ASP A 231 14.21 -9.53 10.75
CA ASP A 231 13.04 -8.86 10.21
C ASP A 231 12.87 -7.47 10.80
N THR A 232 12.21 -6.61 10.06
CA THR A 232 11.71 -5.32 10.53
C THR A 232 10.36 -5.48 11.20
N ARG A 233 10.25 -5.03 12.45
CA ARG A 233 9.04 -5.05 13.28
C ARG A 233 7.97 -4.08 12.75
N VAL A 234 6.68 -4.43 12.85
CA VAL A 234 5.58 -3.60 12.29
C VAL A 234 4.44 -3.24 13.25
N ASP A 235 4.43 -3.71 14.50
CA ASP A 235 3.25 -3.59 15.37
C ASP A 235 2.91 -2.17 15.86
N ASP A 236 3.84 -1.24 15.74
CA ASP A 236 3.66 0.19 15.99
C ASP A 236 3.43 1.01 14.70
N LEU A 237 3.32 0.36 13.54
CA LEU A 237 3.26 1.03 12.24
C LEU A 237 1.85 1.19 11.66
N ALA A 238 0.81 0.74 12.36
CA ALA A 238 -0.57 0.90 11.89
C ALA A 238 -0.94 2.37 11.63
N GLY A 239 -0.44 3.29 12.45
CA GLY A 239 -0.63 4.74 12.28
C GLY A 239 0.04 5.27 11.01
N TRP A 240 1.31 4.95 10.80
CA TRP A 240 2.05 5.33 9.58
C TRP A 240 1.41 4.76 8.32
N VAL A 241 1.05 3.47 8.32
CA VAL A 241 0.35 2.86 7.19
C VAL A 241 -0.96 3.58 6.93
N LYS A 242 -1.77 3.82 7.97
CA LYS A 242 -3.03 4.56 7.83
C LYS A 242 -2.80 5.94 7.20
N GLU A 243 -1.85 6.72 7.71
CA GLU A 243 -1.52 8.05 7.20
C GLU A 243 -1.14 8.02 5.71
N VAL A 244 -0.27 7.09 5.31
CA VAL A 244 0.16 6.97 3.91
C VAL A 244 -0.99 6.52 3.01
N VAL A 245 -1.75 5.51 3.42
CA VAL A 245 -2.83 4.95 2.59
C VAL A 245 -4.04 5.88 2.53
N SER A 246 -4.25 6.74 3.53
CA SER A 246 -5.31 7.74 3.56
C SER A 246 -4.83 9.13 3.17
N ARG A 247 -3.67 9.27 2.51
CA ARG A 247 -3.19 10.59 2.11
C ARG A 247 -4.10 11.17 1.03
N GLU A 248 -4.84 12.21 1.37
CA GLU A 248 -5.72 12.95 0.48
C GLU A 248 -5.11 14.32 0.19
N LYS A 249 -5.29 14.84 -1.02
CA LYS A 249 -5.00 16.25 -1.31
C LYS A 249 -6.28 17.03 -1.04
N VAL A 250 -6.19 17.97 -0.10
CA VAL A 250 -7.27 18.88 0.25
C VAL A 250 -7.11 20.17 -0.56
N THR A 251 -8.18 20.63 -1.19
CA THR A 251 -8.24 21.92 -1.89
C THR A 251 -9.53 22.64 -1.51
N PRO A 252 -9.48 23.82 -0.88
CA PRO A 252 -10.65 24.67 -0.74
C PRO A 252 -11.07 25.22 -2.11
N ALA A 253 -12.36 25.20 -2.43
CA ALA A 253 -12.94 25.85 -3.61
C ALA A 253 -14.47 25.93 -3.48
N ASP A 254 -15.08 27.03 -3.90
CA ASP A 254 -16.55 27.19 -3.93
C ASP A 254 -17.18 26.38 -5.07
N ILE A 255 -17.67 25.16 -4.79
CA ILE A 255 -18.17 24.25 -5.82
C ILE A 255 -19.67 24.50 -6.12
N ASP A 256 -20.42 25.20 -5.24
CA ASP A 256 -21.84 25.55 -5.47
C ASP A 256 -22.07 26.93 -6.02
N GLY A 257 -21.11 27.82 -5.81
CA GLY A 257 -21.31 29.24 -6.01
C GLY A 257 -22.14 29.87 -4.90
N ASP A 258 -22.02 29.39 -3.65
CA ASP A 258 -22.66 30.03 -2.50
C ASP A 258 -21.79 31.14 -1.87
N GLY A 259 -20.59 31.35 -2.41
CA GLY A 259 -19.60 32.31 -1.96
C GLY A 259 -18.68 31.79 -0.85
N LYS A 260 -18.76 30.50 -0.48
CA LYS A 260 -17.88 29.87 0.52
C LYS A 260 -17.11 28.73 -0.10
N ASP A 261 -15.83 28.64 0.22
CA ASP A 261 -15.04 27.48 -0.20
C ASP A 261 -15.55 26.19 0.47
N ASP A 262 -15.82 25.19 -0.35
CA ASP A 262 -16.06 23.81 0.05
C ASP A 262 -14.77 23.06 0.30
N LEU A 263 -14.87 21.91 0.96
CA LEU A 263 -13.76 20.99 1.14
C LEU A 263 -13.71 19.99 -0.01
N VAL A 264 -12.78 20.18 -0.95
CA VAL A 264 -12.51 19.24 -2.04
C VAL A 264 -11.38 18.30 -1.67
N LEU A 265 -11.68 17.00 -1.62
CA LEU A 265 -10.76 15.92 -1.31
C LEU A 265 -10.44 15.14 -2.58
N GLN A 266 -9.22 15.24 -3.08
CA GLN A 266 -8.69 14.29 -4.04
C GLN A 266 -8.14 13.08 -3.27
N ARG A 267 -8.86 11.97 -3.34
CA ARG A 267 -8.52 10.74 -2.64
C ARG A 267 -7.51 9.91 -3.40
N ILE A 268 -6.85 9.01 -2.68
CA ILE A 268 -5.86 8.09 -3.26
C ILE A 268 -6.44 7.15 -4.32
N ASP A 269 -7.73 6.82 -4.23
CA ASP A 269 -8.44 5.99 -5.23
C ASP A 269 -8.76 6.78 -6.51
N GLY A 270 -8.43 8.08 -6.55
CA GLY A 270 -8.69 8.97 -7.66
C GLY A 270 -10.07 9.58 -7.68
N SER A 271 -10.89 9.37 -6.65
CA SER A 271 -12.13 10.13 -6.47
C SER A 271 -11.82 11.57 -6.07
N VAL A 272 -12.59 12.50 -6.62
CA VAL A 272 -12.71 13.88 -6.16
C VAL A 272 -14.03 13.98 -5.40
N VAL A 273 -13.93 14.15 -4.09
CA VAL A 273 -15.08 14.19 -3.17
C VAL A 273 -15.23 15.58 -2.62
N VAL A 274 -16.43 16.13 -2.72
CA VAL A 274 -16.75 17.48 -2.24
C VAL A 274 -17.61 17.37 -1.00
N HIS A 275 -17.20 18.03 0.07
CA HIS A 275 -18.02 18.23 1.26
C HIS A 275 -18.45 19.70 1.33
N ARG A 276 -19.76 19.92 1.40
CA ARG A 276 -20.34 21.27 1.33
C ARG A 276 -20.05 22.09 2.56
N ASN A 277 -19.66 23.34 2.40
CA ASN A 277 -19.47 24.26 3.50
C ASN A 277 -20.82 24.81 4.00
N LEU A 278 -21.29 24.31 5.13
CA LEU A 278 -22.53 24.75 5.77
C LEU A 278 -22.32 25.94 6.71
N GLY A 279 -21.16 26.61 6.64
CA GLY A 279 -20.76 27.77 7.45
C GLY A 279 -20.00 27.39 8.72
N THR A 280 -20.52 26.48 9.53
CA THR A 280 -19.86 26.01 10.77
C THR A 280 -19.38 24.56 10.71
N THR A 281 -19.82 23.81 9.72
CA THR A 281 -19.55 22.39 9.55
C THR A 281 -19.51 22.04 8.07
N PHE A 282 -18.92 20.89 7.73
CA PHE A 282 -19.01 20.33 6.40
C PHE A 282 -20.12 19.27 6.31
N GLY A 283 -20.87 19.28 5.22
CA GLY A 283 -21.88 18.29 4.90
C GLY A 283 -21.29 16.90 4.56
N PRO A 284 -22.14 15.90 4.25
CA PRO A 284 -21.68 14.62 3.76
C PRO A 284 -20.92 14.79 2.43
N GLY A 285 -19.95 13.90 2.20
CA GLY A 285 -19.11 13.95 1.00
C GLY A 285 -19.80 13.34 -0.22
N THR A 286 -19.77 14.05 -1.34
CA THR A 286 -20.30 13.60 -2.64
C THR A 286 -19.15 13.39 -3.63
N VAL A 287 -19.09 12.22 -4.27
CA VAL A 287 -18.12 11.94 -5.34
C VAL A 287 -18.57 12.66 -6.62
N MET A 288 -17.82 13.66 -7.08
CA MET A 288 -18.13 14.42 -8.31
C MET A 288 -17.32 13.98 -9.53
N SER A 289 -16.18 13.31 -9.31
CA SER A 289 -15.36 12.76 -10.39
C SER A 289 -14.47 11.61 -9.90
N THR A 290 -14.02 10.77 -10.82
CA THR A 290 -13.16 9.61 -10.53
C THR A 290 -12.05 9.47 -11.59
N GLY A 291 -11.07 8.60 -11.34
CA GLY A 291 -9.97 8.34 -12.29
C GLY A 291 -8.73 9.22 -12.09
N TRP A 292 -8.68 10.04 -11.04
CA TRP A 292 -7.62 11.02 -10.81
C TRP A 292 -6.46 10.54 -9.93
N GLY A 293 -6.34 9.22 -9.69
CA GLY A 293 -5.37 8.68 -8.74
C GLY A 293 -3.92 9.02 -9.11
N ARG A 294 -3.64 9.16 -10.41
CA ARG A 294 -2.35 9.52 -10.99
C ARG A 294 -2.05 11.02 -11.02
N PHE A 295 -2.97 11.86 -10.52
CA PHE A 295 -2.79 13.31 -10.43
C PHE A 295 -2.50 13.79 -8.99
N LEU A 296 -2.53 12.89 -8.00
CA LEU A 296 -2.44 13.25 -6.59
C LEU A 296 -1.09 13.87 -6.19
N THR A 297 0.00 13.36 -6.75
CA THR A 297 1.37 13.83 -6.41
C THR A 297 1.86 14.96 -7.31
N GLY A 298 1.18 15.22 -8.43
CA GLY A 298 1.68 16.15 -9.43
C GLY A 298 2.83 15.63 -10.30
N THR A 299 3.26 14.38 -10.15
CA THR A 299 4.48 13.88 -10.84
C THR A 299 4.22 12.73 -11.79
N ASP A 300 3.03 12.13 -11.78
CA ASP A 300 2.69 10.99 -12.64
C ASP A 300 1.96 11.45 -13.91
N MET A 301 0.67 11.82 -13.83
CA MET A 301 -0.08 12.34 -14.99
C MET A 301 -0.31 13.84 -15.01
N GLY A 302 -0.09 14.54 -13.89
CA GLY A 302 -0.31 15.98 -13.81
C GLY A 302 -0.86 16.43 -12.47
N ARG A 303 -1.48 17.63 -12.45
CA ARG A 303 -2.14 18.24 -11.28
C ARG A 303 -3.58 18.62 -11.60
N LEU A 304 -4.40 18.66 -10.55
CA LEU A 304 -5.73 19.25 -10.58
C LEU A 304 -5.74 20.60 -9.84
N TYR A 305 -6.50 21.55 -10.39
CA TYR A 305 -6.85 22.83 -9.79
C TYR A 305 -8.37 23.00 -9.82
N PHE A 306 -8.87 23.88 -8.96
CA PHE A 306 -10.29 24.23 -8.87
C PHE A 306 -10.40 25.76 -8.83
N ALA A 307 -11.12 26.33 -9.79
CA ALA A 307 -11.37 27.77 -9.89
C ALA A 307 -12.55 28.02 -10.83
N ASP A 308 -13.30 29.10 -10.63
CA ASP A 308 -14.41 29.48 -11.53
C ASP A 308 -13.84 30.00 -12.86
N ILE A 309 -13.63 29.10 -13.81
CA ILE A 309 -13.01 29.43 -15.10
C ILE A 309 -14.07 29.77 -16.16
N THR A 310 -15.32 29.40 -15.91
CA THR A 310 -16.45 29.71 -16.78
C THR A 310 -17.14 31.03 -16.45
N GLY A 311 -16.98 31.51 -15.22
CA GLY A 311 -17.60 32.71 -14.67
C GLY A 311 -19.06 32.51 -14.25
N ASP A 312 -19.45 31.29 -13.90
CA ASP A 312 -20.81 30.94 -13.50
C ASP A 312 -21.01 30.96 -11.97
N GLY A 313 -19.98 31.38 -11.24
CA GLY A 313 -19.92 31.41 -9.79
C GLY A 313 -19.42 30.10 -9.17
N LYS A 314 -19.21 29.03 -9.95
CA LYS A 314 -18.81 27.72 -9.43
C LYS A 314 -17.40 27.37 -9.86
N ALA A 315 -16.62 26.83 -8.94
CA ALA A 315 -15.31 26.30 -9.27
C ALA A 315 -15.43 25.11 -10.23
N ASP A 316 -14.73 25.21 -11.35
CA ASP A 316 -14.54 24.19 -12.37
C ASP A 316 -13.30 23.34 -12.08
N LEU A 317 -13.22 22.14 -12.68
CA LEU A 317 -12.06 21.27 -12.55
C LEU A 317 -11.07 21.54 -13.69
N ILE A 318 -9.87 22.00 -13.34
CA ILE A 318 -8.81 22.28 -14.29
C ILE A 318 -7.75 21.18 -14.20
N VAL A 319 -7.46 20.56 -15.34
CA VAL A 319 -6.53 19.43 -15.49
C VAL A 319 -5.27 19.92 -16.18
N HIS A 320 -4.16 19.96 -15.46
CA HIS A 320 -2.85 20.29 -16.01
C HIS A 320 -2.03 19.01 -16.17
N GLY A 321 -1.97 18.49 -17.39
CA GLY A 321 -1.29 17.25 -17.73
C GLY A 321 0.24 17.40 -17.85
N THR A 322 0.96 16.30 -17.67
CA THR A 322 2.42 16.22 -17.93
C THR A 322 2.78 16.37 -19.41
N ASP A 323 1.82 16.17 -20.31
CA ASP A 323 1.92 16.50 -21.73
C ASP A 323 1.91 18.01 -22.01
N GLY A 324 1.66 18.82 -20.99
CA GLY A 324 1.61 20.27 -21.06
C GLY A 324 0.25 20.84 -21.45
N ASN A 325 -0.77 20.00 -21.58
CA ASN A 325 -2.13 20.45 -21.82
C ASN A 325 -2.77 20.98 -20.53
N VAL A 326 -3.52 22.07 -20.66
CA VAL A 326 -4.46 22.57 -19.66
C VAL A 326 -5.86 22.36 -20.23
N ALA A 327 -6.61 21.45 -19.62
CA ALA A 327 -7.99 21.16 -19.97
C ALA A 327 -8.94 21.63 -18.87
N VAL A 328 -10.09 22.17 -19.26
CA VAL A 328 -11.15 22.59 -18.36
C VAL A 328 -12.27 21.58 -18.42
N ARG A 329 -12.72 21.08 -17.27
CA ARG A 329 -13.93 20.28 -17.09
C ARG A 329 -14.94 21.10 -16.30
N LYS A 330 -16.06 21.43 -16.95
CA LYS A 330 -17.04 22.35 -16.40
C LYS A 330 -17.82 21.70 -15.27
N ASN A 331 -18.12 22.47 -14.23
CA ASN A 331 -18.94 22.04 -13.12
C ASN A 331 -20.43 22.07 -13.50
N MET A 332 -21.05 20.89 -13.59
CA MET A 332 -22.46 20.74 -13.92
C MET A 332 -23.36 20.67 -12.67
N GLY A 333 -22.82 21.08 -11.51
CA GLY A 333 -23.48 21.10 -10.20
C GLY A 333 -23.30 19.81 -9.39
N THR A 334 -23.36 18.63 -10.03
CA THR A 334 -23.18 17.34 -9.35
C THR A 334 -22.05 16.49 -9.91
N TYR A 335 -21.47 16.89 -11.04
CA TYR A 335 -20.33 16.24 -11.69
C TYR A 335 -19.55 17.26 -12.52
N PHE A 336 -18.32 16.90 -12.91
CA PHE A 336 -17.56 17.64 -13.91
C PHE A 336 -17.67 16.97 -15.29
N ASP A 337 -17.82 17.76 -16.35
CA ASP A 337 -17.99 17.22 -17.71
C ASP A 337 -16.72 16.54 -18.30
N GLY A 338 -16.80 16.13 -19.57
CA GLY A 338 -15.70 15.46 -20.29
C GLY A 338 -14.46 16.34 -20.51
N GLY A 339 -14.64 17.66 -20.43
CA GLY A 339 -13.63 18.68 -20.59
C GLY A 339 -13.18 18.98 -22.03
N THR A 340 -12.50 20.11 -22.17
CA THR A 340 -11.92 20.59 -23.44
C THR A 340 -10.54 21.20 -23.19
N HIS A 341 -9.62 21.11 -24.16
CA HIS A 341 -8.28 21.69 -24.05
C HIS A 341 -8.32 23.19 -24.33
N TRP A 342 -7.78 24.00 -23.42
CA TRP A 342 -7.81 25.47 -23.49
C TRP A 342 -6.43 26.07 -23.69
N SER A 343 -5.36 25.34 -23.33
CA SER A 343 -3.99 25.78 -23.55
C SER A 343 -3.02 24.60 -23.58
N THR A 344 -1.84 24.81 -24.17
CA THR A 344 -0.81 23.77 -24.37
C THR A 344 0.58 24.34 -24.09
N GLY A 345 1.60 23.46 -24.01
CA GLY A 345 2.99 23.87 -23.82
C GLY A 345 3.43 24.05 -22.37
N TRP A 346 2.60 23.69 -21.39
CA TRP A 346 2.86 23.94 -19.97
C TRP A 346 3.52 22.78 -19.21
N GLY A 347 4.09 21.79 -19.91
CA GLY A 347 4.58 20.55 -19.27
C GLY A 347 5.69 20.83 -18.24
N ARG A 348 6.51 21.85 -18.50
CA ARG A 348 7.62 22.30 -17.63
C ARG A 348 7.18 23.09 -16.40
N PHE A 349 5.88 23.42 -16.29
CA PHE A 349 5.29 24.12 -15.15
C PHE A 349 4.53 23.20 -14.20
N VAL A 350 4.47 21.89 -14.52
CA VAL A 350 3.73 20.94 -13.71
C VAL A 350 4.36 20.91 -12.32
N THR A 351 5.63 20.54 -12.17
CA THR A 351 6.25 20.28 -10.85
C THR A 351 6.52 21.52 -10.01
N GLY A 352 6.65 22.71 -10.61
CA GLY A 352 7.17 23.90 -9.92
C GLY A 352 8.68 24.08 -10.03
N THR A 353 9.43 23.05 -10.42
CA THR A 353 10.89 23.01 -10.25
C THR A 353 11.69 23.31 -11.51
N ASP A 354 11.06 23.27 -12.68
CA ASP A 354 11.72 23.52 -13.96
C ASP A 354 11.50 24.99 -14.40
N MET A 355 10.36 25.30 -15.01
CA MET A 355 10.06 26.68 -15.43
C MET A 355 9.20 27.46 -14.45
N GLY A 356 8.62 26.81 -13.44
CA GLY A 356 7.79 27.44 -12.43
C GLY A 356 6.47 26.70 -12.22
N ARG A 357 5.42 27.42 -11.80
CA ARG A 357 4.11 26.86 -11.47
C ARG A 357 2.97 27.70 -12.05
N LEU A 358 1.87 27.02 -12.41
CA LEU A 358 0.63 27.66 -12.81
C LEU A 358 -0.33 27.85 -11.61
N TYR A 359 -1.10 28.93 -11.65
CA TYR A 359 -2.20 29.21 -10.74
C TYR A 359 -3.40 29.75 -11.52
N PHE A 360 -4.57 29.71 -10.90
CA PHE A 360 -5.82 30.17 -11.51
C PHE A 360 -6.56 31.05 -10.52
N ALA A 361 -6.84 32.30 -10.89
CA ALA A 361 -7.64 33.25 -10.12
C ALA A 361 -8.12 34.36 -11.04
N ASP A 362 -9.24 35.01 -10.71
CA ASP A 362 -9.73 36.17 -11.45
C ASP A 362 -8.85 37.39 -11.14
N ILE A 363 -7.90 37.68 -12.03
CA ILE A 363 -6.97 38.81 -11.89
C ILE A 363 -7.52 40.03 -12.62
N THR A 364 -8.29 39.82 -13.68
CA THR A 364 -8.87 40.90 -14.47
C THR A 364 -10.12 41.53 -13.83
N GLY A 365 -10.77 40.83 -12.90
CA GLY A 365 -12.00 41.24 -12.25
C GLY A 365 -13.25 41.03 -13.12
N ASP A 366 -13.17 40.15 -14.13
CA ASP A 366 -14.28 39.89 -15.06
C ASP A 366 -15.18 38.72 -14.63
N GLY A 367 -14.91 38.15 -13.46
CA GLY A 367 -15.60 37.01 -12.89
C GLY A 367 -15.07 35.67 -13.36
N LYS A 368 -14.02 35.62 -14.20
CA LYS A 368 -13.43 34.37 -14.68
C LYS A 368 -11.99 34.23 -14.22
N ALA A 369 -11.63 33.03 -13.79
CA ALA A 369 -10.26 32.73 -13.43
C ALA A 369 -9.34 32.84 -14.66
N ASP A 370 -8.31 33.67 -14.53
CA ASP A 370 -7.20 33.81 -15.46
C ASP A 370 -6.11 32.79 -15.16
N LEU A 371 -5.24 32.52 -16.14
CA LEU A 371 -4.06 31.67 -15.93
C LEU A 371 -2.88 32.54 -15.50
N ILE A 372 -2.38 32.28 -14.29
CA ILE A 372 -1.21 32.94 -13.73
C ILE A 372 0.00 32.03 -13.92
N VAL A 373 1.06 32.58 -14.50
CA VAL A 373 2.33 31.91 -14.75
C VAL A 373 3.36 32.50 -13.80
N HIS A 374 3.76 31.74 -12.79
CA HIS A 374 4.83 32.13 -11.88
C HIS A 374 6.11 31.39 -12.25
N GLY A 375 7.10 32.12 -12.76
CA GLY A 375 8.40 31.61 -13.17
C GLY A 375 9.33 31.29 -11.99
N THR A 376 10.30 30.40 -12.20
CA THR A 376 11.37 30.14 -11.21
C THR A 376 12.32 31.31 -11.01
N ASP A 377 12.33 32.28 -11.93
CA ASP A 377 13.01 33.57 -11.84
C ASP A 377 12.25 34.60 -10.97
N GLY A 378 11.08 34.24 -10.45
CA GLY A 378 10.21 35.10 -9.65
C GLY A 378 9.28 36.01 -10.47
N ASN A 379 9.32 35.93 -11.80
CA ASN A 379 8.41 36.70 -12.64
C ASN A 379 6.99 36.12 -12.59
N VAL A 380 5.98 36.98 -12.54
CA VAL A 380 4.56 36.59 -12.60
C VAL A 380 3.93 37.23 -13.83
N ALA A 381 3.40 36.40 -14.73
CA ALA A 381 2.67 36.82 -15.91
C ALA A 381 1.23 36.30 -15.86
N VAL A 382 0.33 37.00 -16.54
CA VAL A 382 -1.09 36.62 -16.62
C VAL A 382 -1.44 36.32 -18.07
N ARG A 383 -2.18 35.23 -18.28
CA ARG A 383 -2.84 34.88 -19.53
C ARG A 383 -4.34 35.02 -19.31
N LYS A 384 -4.96 36.00 -19.99
CA LYS A 384 -6.36 36.34 -19.75
C LYS A 384 -7.27 35.24 -20.26
N ASN A 385 -8.33 34.99 -19.52
CA ASN A 385 -9.36 34.04 -19.91
C ASN A 385 -10.29 34.65 -20.98
N MET A 386 -10.28 34.07 -22.18
CA MET A 386 -11.11 34.51 -23.31
C MET A 386 -12.39 33.68 -23.47
N GLY A 387 -12.74 32.87 -22.45
CA GLY A 387 -13.96 32.05 -22.36
C GLY A 387 -13.83 30.62 -22.90
N THR A 388 -12.85 30.35 -23.77
CA THR A 388 -12.54 28.99 -24.28
C THR A 388 -11.06 28.73 -24.47
N TYR A 389 -10.21 29.73 -24.21
CA TYR A 389 -8.76 29.66 -24.29
C TYR A 389 -8.16 30.77 -23.43
N PHE A 390 -6.86 30.66 -23.14
CA PHE A 390 -6.09 31.75 -22.55
C PHE A 390 -5.29 32.47 -23.63
N ASP A 391 -5.22 33.80 -23.57
CA ASP A 391 -4.43 34.58 -24.52
C ASP A 391 -2.90 34.34 -24.40
N GLY A 392 -2.12 34.96 -25.27
CA GLY A 392 -0.65 34.92 -25.20
C GLY A 392 -0.06 35.72 -24.03
N GLY A 393 -0.91 36.49 -23.33
CA GLY A 393 -0.62 37.42 -22.26
C GLY A 393 0.37 38.53 -22.58
N THR A 394 0.77 39.23 -21.52
CA THR A 394 1.87 40.21 -21.49
C THR A 394 3.00 39.72 -20.60
#